data_AF-A0A4Q9M2W1-F1
#
_entry.id   AF-A0A4Q9M2W1-F1
#
_cell.length_a   1.000
_cell.length_b   1.000
_cell.length_c   1.000
_cell.angle_alpha   90.00
_cell.angle_beta   90.00
_cell.angle_gamma   90.00
#
_symmetry.space_group_name_H-M   'P 1'
#
loop_
_entity.id
_entity.type
_entity.pdbx_description
1 polymer ?
#
loop_
_entity_poly.entity_id
_entity_poly.type
_entity_poly.pdbx_seq_one_letter_code
_entity_poly.pdbx_strand_id
1 'polypeptide(L)'
;MAMLSALKCRCGIEAFKWDVEVIGSQLEAFAIAGCEIFTFLRTNRDRADWLKNEIREKMNSLYAEAIGQKGAVMQYKNYEQSVVIDHSVALKGWTHDVFSNPARLPAAIDPLRTLLNALDNGNCHFVRLTHAERAQHRLEHTQRIEAGTAKARKSRSDKGKKRGTYRRRSNSEKENEGPSSKRRRVEPADNVYLSDSGSESSADLD
;
A
#
# COMPACT_ATOMS: atom_id res chain seq x y z
N MET A 1 44.62 20.29 -5.17
CA MET A 1 43.79 21.47 -5.48
C MET A 1 42.46 20.98 -6.07
N ALA A 2 41.37 21.34 -5.39
CA ALA A 2 39.97 21.43 -5.80
C ALA A 2 39.42 20.52 -6.93
N MET A 3 38.43 19.68 -6.59
CA MET A 3 37.19 19.51 -7.37
C MET A 3 36.05 19.00 -6.46
N LEU A 4 35.49 19.91 -5.66
CA LEU A 4 34.19 19.74 -5.01
C LEU A 4 33.14 20.37 -5.95
N SER A 5 32.64 19.58 -6.89
CA SER A 5 31.62 20.02 -7.84
C SER A 5 30.23 19.89 -7.21
N ALA A 6 29.63 21.05 -6.99
CA ALA A 6 28.32 21.26 -6.40
C ALA A 6 27.17 20.62 -7.22
N LEU A 7 26.40 19.75 -6.57
CA LEU A 7 25.07 19.32 -7.00
C LEU A 7 24.08 20.47 -6.78
N LYS A 8 23.87 21.29 -7.83
CA LYS A 8 22.83 22.31 -7.85
C LYS A 8 21.51 21.67 -8.27
N CYS A 9 20.78 21.10 -7.31
CA CYS A 9 19.39 20.68 -7.49
C CYS A 9 18.52 21.91 -7.81
N ARG A 10 18.08 22.04 -9.06
CA ARG A 10 17.00 22.95 -9.47
C ARG A 10 15.66 22.25 -9.21
N CYS A 11 15.17 22.24 -7.98
CA CYS A 11 13.74 22.16 -7.74
C CYS A 11 13.24 23.57 -7.41
N GLY A 12 12.52 24.17 -8.36
CA GLY A 12 11.75 25.40 -8.12
C GLY A 12 10.52 25.08 -7.30
N ILE A 13 10.71 24.72 -6.03
CA ILE A 13 9.67 24.79 -5.01
C ILE A 13 9.96 26.09 -4.29
N GLU A 14 9.22 27.14 -4.61
CA GLU A 14 9.23 28.35 -3.80
C GLU A 14 8.90 27.92 -2.37
N ALA A 15 9.88 28.04 -1.48
CA ALA A 15 9.71 27.68 -0.08
C ALA A 15 8.58 28.54 0.47
N PHE A 16 7.45 27.90 0.78
CA PHE A 16 6.33 28.52 1.47
C PHE A 16 6.89 29.15 2.76
N LYS A 17 7.01 30.47 2.78
CA LYS A 17 7.52 31.20 3.94
C LYS A 17 6.44 31.14 5.02
N TRP A 18 6.61 30.24 5.98
CA TRP A 18 5.78 30.19 7.19
C TRP A 18 6.09 31.44 8.02
N ASP A 19 5.19 32.43 7.99
CA ASP A 19 5.28 33.61 8.84
C ASP A 19 4.80 33.27 10.24
N VAL A 20 5.76 33.02 11.14
CA VAL A 20 5.54 32.53 12.50
C VAL A 20 4.58 33.44 13.28
N GLU A 21 4.60 34.75 13.03
CA GLU A 21 3.73 35.71 13.72
C GLU A 21 2.27 35.59 13.26
N VAL A 22 2.06 35.43 11.95
CA VAL A 22 0.73 35.24 11.37
C VAL A 22 0.14 33.90 11.81
N ILE A 23 0.96 32.84 11.83
CA ILE A 23 0.50 31.51 12.27
C ILE A 23 0.21 31.51 13.77
N GLY A 24 1.07 32.12 14.58
CA GLY A 24 0.89 32.23 16.03
C GLY A 24 -0.39 32.99 16.39
N SER A 25 -0.60 34.16 15.78
CA SER A 25 -1.80 34.98 16.01
C SER A 25 -3.08 34.29 15.54
N GLN A 26 -3.05 33.57 14.42
CA GLN A 26 -4.19 32.77 13.96
C GLN A 26 -4.50 31.60 14.90
N LEU A 27 -3.47 30.90 15.41
CA LEU A 27 -3.62 29.80 16.36
C LEU A 27 -4.18 30.29 17.71
N GLU A 28 -3.69 31.44 18.19
CA GLU A 28 -4.17 32.07 19.43
C GLU A 28 -5.63 32.54 19.28
N ALA A 29 -5.97 33.21 18.18
CA ALA A 29 -7.35 33.61 17.89
C ALA A 29 -8.28 32.39 17.80
N PHE A 30 -7.81 31.29 17.21
CA PHE A 30 -8.54 30.04 17.12
C PHE A 30 -8.78 29.40 18.50
N ALA A 31 -7.77 29.42 19.38
CA ALA A 31 -7.88 28.94 20.76
C ALA A 31 -8.83 29.82 21.60
N ILE A 32 -8.73 31.14 21.49
CA ILE A 32 -9.60 32.10 22.19
C ILE A 32 -11.06 31.95 21.75
N ALA A 33 -11.30 31.67 20.46
CA ALA A 33 -12.64 31.42 19.93
C ALA A 33 -13.26 30.09 20.43
N GLY A 34 -12.56 29.31 21.26
CA GLY A 34 -13.04 28.02 21.76
C GLY A 34 -13.24 26.98 20.66
N CYS A 35 -12.63 27.19 19.49
CA CYS A 35 -12.67 26.20 18.43
C CYS A 35 -11.71 25.08 18.78
N GLU A 36 -12.14 24.04 19.49
CA GLU A 36 -11.27 22.87 19.64
C GLU A 36 -11.07 22.20 18.25
N ILE A 37 -9.90 21.64 17.99
CA ILE A 37 -9.64 20.84 16.77
C ILE A 37 -10.67 19.70 16.65
N PHE A 38 -11.12 19.15 17.79
CA PHE A 38 -12.18 18.16 17.88
C PHE A 38 -13.58 18.69 17.51
N THR A 39 -13.78 20.00 17.53
CA THR A 39 -14.99 20.66 17.02
C THR A 39 -15.10 20.53 15.50
N PHE A 40 -14.01 20.30 14.76
CA PHE A 40 -14.09 19.95 13.34
C PHE A 40 -14.60 18.53 13.08
N LEU A 41 -14.54 17.65 14.09
CA LEU A 41 -15.26 16.37 14.08
C LEU A 41 -16.70 16.56 14.58
N ARG A 42 -17.35 17.63 14.10
CA ARG A 42 -18.69 18.08 14.53
C ARG A 42 -19.75 17.05 14.18
N THR A 43 -19.58 16.36 13.06
CA THR A 43 -20.50 15.32 12.63
C THR A 43 -19.96 13.93 12.97
N ASN A 44 -20.87 13.00 13.27
CA ASN A 44 -20.51 11.60 13.48
C ASN A 44 -19.83 10.98 12.25
N ARG A 45 -20.10 11.52 11.06
CA ARG A 45 -19.44 11.11 9.81
C ARG A 45 -17.96 11.45 9.82
N ASP A 46 -17.60 12.67 10.19
CA ASP A 46 -16.19 13.10 10.22
C ASP A 46 -15.40 12.28 11.25
N ARG A 47 -16.01 11.99 12.41
CA ARG A 47 -15.44 11.09 13.43
C ARG A 47 -15.20 9.69 12.89
N ALA A 48 -16.19 9.13 12.18
CA ALA A 48 -16.07 7.81 11.59
C ALA A 48 -15.00 7.79 10.49
N ASP A 49 -14.93 8.81 9.64
CA ASP A 49 -13.93 8.91 8.57
C ASP A 49 -12.51 9.04 9.13
N TRP A 50 -12.34 9.81 10.22
CA TRP A 50 -11.09 9.87 10.97
C TRP A 50 -10.70 8.50 11.53
N LEU A 51 -11.61 7.81 12.24
CA LEU A 51 -11.36 6.46 12.76
C LEU A 51 -10.99 5.45 11.65
N LYS A 52 -11.68 5.51 10.50
CA LYS A 52 -11.40 4.63 9.36
C LYS A 52 -10.02 4.87 8.76
N ASN A 53 -9.56 6.13 8.73
CA ASN A 53 -8.22 6.46 8.27
C ASN A 53 -7.17 5.94 9.25
N GLU A 54 -7.37 6.15 10.55
CA GLU A 54 -6.49 5.64 11.60
C GLU A 54 -6.36 4.10 11.53
N ILE A 55 -7.49 3.39 11.43
CA ILE A 55 -7.53 1.93 11.28
C ILE A 55 -6.76 1.50 10.02
N ARG A 56 -6.90 2.23 8.91
CA ARG A 56 -6.19 1.93 7.66
C ARG A 56 -4.68 2.08 7.82
N GLU A 57 -4.24 3.16 8.46
CA GLU A 57 -2.82 3.44 8.69
C GLU A 57 -2.19 2.36 9.59
N LYS A 58 -2.84 2.02 10.71
CA LYS A 58 -2.37 0.94 11.60
C LYS A 58 -2.34 -0.42 10.91
N MET A 59 -3.39 -0.75 10.15
CA MET A 59 -3.41 -2.00 9.38
C MET A 59 -2.26 -2.09 8.39
N ASN A 60 -1.97 -1.01 7.66
CA ASN A 60 -0.84 -0.99 6.73
C ASN A 60 0.51 -1.07 7.47
N SER A 61 0.65 -0.43 8.63
CA SER A 61 1.87 -0.55 9.46
C SER A 61 2.09 -2.00 9.89
N LEU A 62 1.10 -2.61 10.54
CA LEU A 62 1.19 -3.99 11.02
C LEU A 62 1.44 -5.00 9.88
N TYR A 63 0.82 -4.75 8.72
CA TYR A 63 1.03 -5.56 7.52
C TYR A 63 2.45 -5.42 6.95
N ALA A 64 2.94 -4.18 6.85
CA ALA A 64 4.30 -3.88 6.40
C ALA A 64 5.35 -4.49 7.33
N GLU A 65 5.11 -4.46 8.64
CA GLU A 65 5.94 -5.10 9.67
C GLU A 65 5.95 -6.63 9.51
N ALA A 66 4.80 -7.25 9.31
CA ALA A 66 4.70 -8.70 9.14
C ALA A 66 5.42 -9.22 7.87
N ILE A 67 5.45 -8.43 6.80
CA ILE A 67 6.14 -8.76 5.55
C ILE A 67 7.63 -8.36 5.58
N GLY A 68 7.99 -7.36 6.39
CA GLY A 68 9.32 -6.74 6.38
C GLY A 68 9.53 -5.77 5.21
N GLN A 69 8.46 -5.27 4.60
CA GLN A 69 8.52 -4.31 3.48
C GLN A 69 7.88 -2.99 3.87
N LYS A 70 8.70 -1.94 3.99
CA LYS A 70 8.23 -0.58 4.32
C LYS A 70 7.33 -0.05 3.21
N GLY A 71 6.16 0.46 3.57
CA GLY A 71 5.19 1.04 2.62
C GLY A 71 4.34 0.02 1.86
N ALA A 72 4.34 -1.25 2.27
CA ALA A 72 3.41 -2.24 1.72
C ALA A 72 1.96 -1.87 2.08
N VAL A 73 1.08 -1.82 1.07
CA VAL A 73 -0.35 -1.52 1.25
C VAL A 73 -1.15 -2.80 1.08
N MET A 74 -2.02 -3.11 2.05
CA MET A 74 -2.80 -4.35 2.02
C MET A 74 -3.92 -4.32 0.97
N GLN A 75 -4.05 -5.40 0.20
CA GLN A 75 -5.14 -5.57 -0.78
C GLN A 75 -6.33 -6.32 -0.18
N TYR A 76 -7.39 -5.59 0.18
CA TYR A 76 -8.61 -6.19 0.73
C TYR A 76 -9.41 -7.05 -0.27
N LYS A 77 -9.45 -6.66 -1.55
CA LYS A 77 -10.26 -7.36 -2.57
C LYS A 77 -9.73 -8.76 -2.90
N ASN A 78 -8.41 -8.90 -2.93
CA ASN A 78 -7.72 -10.14 -3.24
C ASN A 78 -6.98 -10.64 -2.00
N TYR A 79 -7.60 -10.50 -0.82
CA TYR A 79 -6.96 -10.78 0.45
C TYR A 79 -6.41 -12.21 0.49
N GLU A 80 -7.22 -13.20 0.16
CA GLU A 80 -6.76 -14.60 0.18
C GLU A 80 -5.57 -14.86 -0.75
N GLN A 81 -5.62 -14.34 -1.98
CA GLN A 81 -4.56 -14.60 -2.95
C GLN A 81 -3.28 -13.83 -2.62
N SER A 82 -3.38 -12.51 -2.45
CA SER A 82 -2.20 -11.67 -2.25
C SER A 82 -1.65 -11.76 -0.82
N VAL A 83 -2.51 -11.67 0.20
CA VAL A 83 -2.06 -11.61 1.60
C VAL A 83 -1.78 -13.02 2.13
N VAL A 84 -2.74 -13.94 1.98
CA VAL A 84 -2.62 -15.29 2.58
C VAL A 84 -1.75 -16.22 1.74
N ILE A 85 -1.91 -16.25 0.42
CA ILE A 85 -1.20 -17.22 -0.44
C ILE A 85 0.19 -16.73 -0.88
N ASP A 86 0.30 -15.47 -1.31
CA ASP A 86 1.55 -14.90 -1.82
C ASP A 86 2.46 -14.45 -0.66
N HIS A 87 1.96 -13.59 0.23
CA HIS A 87 2.74 -13.09 1.37
C HIS A 87 2.75 -14.03 2.57
N SER A 88 1.82 -15.00 2.63
CA SER A 88 1.81 -16.02 3.68
C SER A 88 1.58 -15.44 5.06
N VAL A 89 0.69 -14.45 5.10
CA VAL A 89 0.31 -13.74 6.31
C VAL A 89 -1.21 -13.84 6.46
N ALA A 90 -1.68 -14.14 7.66
CA ALA A 90 -3.09 -14.16 7.99
C ALA A 90 -3.40 -13.18 9.11
N LEU A 91 -4.46 -12.40 8.93
CA LEU A 91 -5.02 -11.55 9.95
C LEU A 91 -5.81 -12.39 10.97
N LYS A 92 -5.49 -12.24 12.25
CA LYS A 92 -6.26 -12.85 13.36
C LYS A 92 -6.91 -11.76 14.22
N GLY A 93 -8.01 -12.12 14.88
CA GLY A 93 -8.69 -11.25 15.86
C GLY A 93 -9.42 -10.03 15.28
N TRP A 94 -9.91 -10.12 14.04
CA TRP A 94 -10.75 -9.07 13.47
C TRP A 94 -12.11 -9.03 14.18
N THR A 95 -12.48 -7.88 14.76
CA THR A 95 -13.64 -7.75 15.64
C THR A 95 -14.94 -7.37 14.94
N HIS A 96 -14.88 -6.94 13.68
CA HIS A 96 -16.07 -6.49 12.95
C HIS A 96 -16.67 -7.62 12.12
N ASP A 97 -18.00 -7.69 12.05
CA ASP A 97 -18.74 -8.74 11.31
C ASP A 97 -18.33 -8.90 9.84
N VAL A 98 -17.98 -7.78 9.19
CA VAL A 98 -17.65 -7.75 7.76
C VAL A 98 -16.19 -7.38 7.58
N PHE A 99 -15.41 -8.31 7.05
CA PHE A 99 -14.05 -8.02 6.62
C PHE A 99 -14.07 -7.25 5.30
N SER A 100 -13.73 -5.96 5.35
CA SER A 100 -13.68 -5.10 4.17
C SER A 100 -12.68 -3.95 4.34
N ASN A 101 -12.45 -3.19 3.27
CA ASN A 101 -11.61 -1.98 3.35
C ASN A 101 -12.20 -1.00 4.39
N PRO A 102 -11.42 -0.46 5.33
CA PRO A 102 -11.88 0.50 6.34
C PRO A 102 -12.73 1.64 5.79
N ALA A 103 -12.43 2.16 4.60
CA ALA A 103 -13.25 3.20 3.96
C ALA A 103 -14.71 2.78 3.70
N ARG A 104 -14.94 1.49 3.45
CA ARG A 104 -16.26 0.91 3.14
C ARG A 104 -17.02 0.42 4.36
N LEU A 105 -16.41 0.45 5.54
CA LEU A 105 -17.09 0.06 6.77
C LEU A 105 -18.26 1.01 7.07
N PRO A 106 -19.30 0.54 7.76
CA PRO A 106 -20.37 1.40 8.27
C PRO A 106 -19.81 2.55 9.10
N ALA A 107 -20.48 3.70 9.10
CA ALA A 107 -20.08 4.88 9.88
C ALA A 107 -20.47 4.79 11.37
N ALA A 108 -20.65 3.58 11.89
CA ALA A 108 -20.96 3.34 13.30
C ALA A 108 -19.68 3.52 14.14
N ILE A 109 -19.71 4.44 15.10
CA ILE A 109 -18.53 4.86 15.85
C ILE A 109 -18.05 3.75 16.79
N ASP A 110 -18.96 3.08 17.50
CA ASP A 110 -18.57 2.10 18.53
C ASP A 110 -17.87 0.86 17.94
N PRO A 111 -18.34 0.23 16.84
CA PRO A 111 -17.61 -0.86 16.20
C PRO A 111 -16.23 -0.45 15.69
N LEU A 112 -16.10 0.76 15.14
CA LEU A 112 -14.81 1.29 14.68
C LEU A 112 -13.84 1.51 15.84
N ARG A 113 -14.31 2.03 16.97
CA ARG A 113 -13.50 2.18 18.19
C ARG A 113 -13.05 0.84 18.74
N THR A 114 -13.95 -0.14 18.82
CA THR A 114 -13.61 -1.50 19.27
C THR A 114 -12.55 -2.13 18.37
N LEU A 115 -12.66 -1.94 17.05
CA LEU A 115 -11.67 -2.42 16.10
C LEU A 115 -10.31 -1.72 16.26
N LEU A 116 -10.31 -0.39 16.44
CA LEU A 116 -9.08 0.37 16.69
C LEU A 116 -8.40 -0.08 18.00
N ASN A 117 -9.17 -0.22 19.08
CA ASN A 117 -8.66 -0.71 20.36
C ASN A 117 -8.12 -2.15 20.24
N ALA A 118 -8.76 -3.01 19.44
CA ALA A 118 -8.27 -4.37 19.20
C ALA A 118 -6.93 -4.37 18.46
N LEU A 119 -6.69 -3.42 17.55
CA LEU A 119 -5.39 -3.23 16.91
C LEU A 119 -4.33 -2.76 17.90
N ASP A 120 -4.68 -1.79 18.75
CA ASP A 120 -3.75 -1.21 19.73
C ASP A 120 -3.36 -2.17 20.83
N ASN A 121 -4.31 -2.99 21.29
CA ASN A 121 -4.05 -4.02 22.28
C ASN A 121 -3.32 -5.24 21.69
N GLY A 122 -3.14 -5.30 20.36
CA GLY A 122 -2.57 -6.46 19.67
C GLY A 122 -3.52 -7.67 19.58
N ASN A 123 -4.79 -7.53 19.97
CA ASN A 123 -5.80 -8.57 19.76
C ASN A 123 -6.00 -8.84 18.26
N CYS A 124 -5.94 -7.79 17.44
CA CYS A 124 -5.96 -7.87 16.00
C CYS A 124 -4.55 -7.67 15.43
N HIS A 125 -3.97 -8.73 14.88
CA HIS A 125 -2.59 -8.70 14.38
C HIS A 125 -2.41 -9.66 13.19
N PHE A 126 -1.33 -9.48 12.47
CA PHE A 126 -0.93 -10.34 11.37
C PHE A 126 0.02 -11.42 11.85
N VAL A 127 -0.29 -12.68 11.54
CA VAL A 127 0.54 -13.84 11.85
C VAL A 127 1.12 -14.41 10.57
N ARG A 128 2.42 -14.69 10.58
CA ARG A 128 3.08 -15.40 9.48
C ARG A 128 2.69 -16.87 9.52
N LEU A 129 2.15 -17.37 8.41
CA LEU A 129 1.74 -18.76 8.27
C LEU A 129 2.95 -19.65 7.96
N THR A 130 2.92 -20.84 8.53
CA THR A 130 3.86 -21.92 8.21
C THR A 130 3.62 -22.44 6.78
N HIS A 131 4.60 -23.19 6.25
CA HIS A 131 4.47 -23.78 4.92
C HIS A 131 3.27 -24.75 4.81
N ALA A 132 3.00 -25.52 5.88
CA ALA A 132 1.89 -26.46 5.93
C ALA A 132 0.53 -25.75 5.87
N GLU A 133 0.33 -24.72 6.71
CA GLU A 133 -0.91 -23.92 6.73
C GLU A 133 -1.12 -23.21 5.38
N ARG A 134 -0.06 -22.68 4.78
CA ARG A 134 -0.11 -22.07 3.45
C ARG A 134 -0.56 -23.05 2.37
N ALA A 135 -0.07 -24.29 2.41
CA ALA A 135 -0.47 -25.33 1.47
C ALA A 135 -1.96 -25.68 1.64
N GLN A 136 -2.44 -25.79 2.88
CA GLN A 136 -3.86 -26.00 3.17
C GLN A 136 -4.73 -24.86 2.61
N HIS A 137 -4.37 -23.61 2.89
CA HIS A 137 -5.09 -22.46 2.34
C HIS A 137 -5.08 -22.40 0.81
N ARG A 138 -3.99 -22.81 0.17
CA ARG A 138 -3.94 -22.95 -1.30
C ARG A 138 -4.94 -23.99 -1.81
N LEU A 139 -5.00 -25.15 -1.17
CA LEU A 139 -5.92 -26.22 -1.52
C LEU A 139 -7.39 -25.78 -1.33
N GLU A 140 -7.72 -25.18 -0.21
CA GLU A 140 -9.06 -24.64 0.06
C GLU A 140 -9.45 -23.58 -0.98
N HIS A 141 -8.52 -22.68 -1.32
CA HIS A 141 -8.78 -21.66 -2.32
C HIS A 141 -9.00 -22.26 -3.70
N THR A 142 -8.21 -23.27 -4.10
CA THR A 142 -8.44 -24.00 -5.35
C THR A 142 -9.79 -24.71 -5.37
N GLN A 143 -10.18 -25.37 -4.28
CA GLN A 143 -11.49 -26.01 -4.16
C GLN A 143 -12.63 -24.99 -4.26
N ARG A 144 -12.49 -23.81 -3.66
CA ARG A 144 -13.48 -22.72 -3.75
C ARG A 144 -13.58 -22.11 -5.14
N ILE A 145 -12.49 -22.12 -5.92
CA ILE A 145 -12.49 -21.75 -7.33
C ILE A 145 -13.23 -22.82 -8.16
N GLU A 146 -12.95 -24.10 -7.92
CA GLU A 146 -13.60 -25.22 -8.61
C GLU A 146 -15.10 -25.29 -8.32
N ALA A 147 -15.51 -25.05 -7.07
CA ALA A 147 -16.91 -24.92 -6.66
C ALA A 147 -17.60 -23.66 -7.23
N GLY A 148 -16.85 -22.73 -7.82
CA GLY A 148 -17.38 -21.50 -8.41
C GLY A 148 -17.76 -20.40 -7.40
N THR A 149 -17.53 -20.61 -6.10
CA THR A 149 -17.78 -19.59 -5.06
C THR A 149 -16.75 -18.45 -5.14
N ALA A 150 -15.50 -18.78 -5.50
CA ALA A 150 -14.46 -17.79 -5.74
C ALA A 150 -14.31 -17.51 -7.24
N LYS A 151 -14.22 -16.22 -7.60
CA LYS A 151 -14.11 -15.81 -9.00
C LYS A 151 -12.70 -16.06 -9.53
N ALA A 152 -12.54 -17.08 -10.38
CA ALA A 152 -11.34 -17.23 -11.17
C ALA A 152 -11.12 -16.01 -12.08
N ARG A 153 -9.86 -15.58 -12.21
CA ARG A 153 -9.52 -14.55 -13.19
C ARG A 153 -9.79 -15.08 -14.59
N LYS A 154 -10.67 -14.41 -15.34
CA LYS A 154 -10.94 -14.75 -16.73
C LYS A 154 -9.63 -14.81 -17.51
N SER A 155 -9.45 -15.88 -18.29
CA SER A 155 -8.38 -15.95 -19.27
C SER A 155 -8.51 -14.76 -20.22
N ARG A 156 -7.38 -14.15 -20.58
CA ARG A 156 -7.41 -13.05 -21.54
C ARG A 156 -7.76 -13.62 -22.93
N SER A 157 -8.59 -12.91 -23.69
CA SER A 157 -9.06 -13.35 -25.01
C SER A 157 -7.95 -13.40 -26.08
N ASP A 158 -6.81 -12.79 -25.79
CA ASP A 158 -5.58 -12.78 -26.58
C ASP A 158 -4.59 -13.85 -26.12
N LYS A 159 -4.88 -14.61 -25.04
CA LYS A 159 -4.00 -15.69 -24.57
C LYS A 159 -3.87 -16.75 -25.69
N GLY A 160 -2.66 -16.86 -26.25
CA GLY A 160 -2.35 -17.76 -27.35
C GLY A 160 -2.51 -17.16 -28.75
N LYS A 161 -3.01 -15.93 -28.90
CA LYS A 161 -3.08 -15.26 -30.21
C LYS A 161 -1.74 -14.61 -30.54
N LYS A 162 -1.20 -14.91 -31.72
CA LYS A 162 0.01 -14.25 -32.24
C LYS A 162 -0.26 -12.75 -32.32
N ARG A 163 0.50 -11.94 -31.58
CA ARG A 163 0.42 -10.48 -31.69
C ARG A 163 0.70 -10.10 -33.14
N GLY A 164 -0.16 -9.27 -33.72
CA GLY A 164 0.02 -8.77 -35.07
C GLY A 164 1.39 -8.12 -35.23
N THR A 165 2.00 -8.28 -36.41
CA THR A 165 3.27 -7.64 -36.72
C THR A 165 3.11 -6.13 -36.56
N TYR A 166 4.00 -5.53 -35.77
CA TYR A 166 4.00 -4.10 -35.51
C TYR A 166 4.23 -3.36 -36.84
N ARG A 167 3.15 -2.82 -37.43
CA ARG A 167 3.27 -1.92 -38.58
C ARG A 167 3.75 -0.56 -38.06
N ARG A 168 5.02 -0.26 -38.29
CA ARG A 168 5.58 1.09 -38.12
C ARG A 168 4.73 2.01 -38.98
N ARG A 169 4.02 2.97 -38.37
CA ARG A 169 3.28 3.99 -39.13
C ARG A 169 4.27 4.67 -40.07
N SER A 170 4.11 4.47 -41.37
CA SER A 170 4.81 5.26 -42.39
C SER A 170 4.41 6.71 -42.18
N ASN A 171 5.41 7.57 -42.03
CA ASN A 171 5.28 8.99 -41.79
C ASN A 171 4.62 9.65 -43.01
N SER A 172 3.30 9.71 -43.05
CA SER A 172 2.59 10.59 -43.97
C SER A 172 2.55 11.96 -43.32
N GLU A 173 3.36 12.88 -43.85
CA GLU A 173 3.40 14.29 -43.51
C GLU A 173 1.99 14.88 -43.44
N LYS A 174 1.53 15.13 -42.21
CA LYS A 174 0.47 16.10 -41.94
C LYS A 174 0.95 16.93 -40.76
N GLU A 175 1.40 18.13 -41.08
CA GLU A 175 1.51 19.23 -40.13
C GLU A 175 0.15 19.41 -39.46
N ASN A 176 0.09 19.10 -38.18
CA ASN A 176 -0.79 19.78 -37.23
C ASN A 176 -0.23 19.57 -35.84
N GLU A 177 0.19 20.68 -35.25
CA GLU A 177 0.77 20.79 -33.94
C GLU A 177 -0.24 20.36 -32.87
N GLY A 178 0.10 19.30 -32.14
CA GLY A 178 -0.57 18.92 -30.90
C GLY A 178 0.48 18.36 -29.94
N PRO A 179 0.50 18.80 -28.67
CA PRO A 179 1.59 18.44 -27.76
C PRO A 179 1.55 16.96 -27.41
N SER A 180 2.46 16.21 -28.03
CA SER A 180 2.76 14.82 -27.72
C SER A 180 3.40 14.72 -26.34
N SER A 181 2.58 14.33 -25.35
CA SER A 181 3.04 13.91 -24.02
C SER A 181 3.91 12.66 -24.14
N LYS A 182 5.23 12.87 -24.29
CA LYS A 182 6.23 11.82 -24.14
C LYS A 182 6.31 11.43 -22.67
N ARG A 183 5.60 10.37 -22.29
CA ARG A 183 5.89 9.65 -21.04
C ARG A 183 7.34 9.17 -21.09
N ARG A 184 8.19 9.77 -20.24
CA ARG A 184 9.56 9.30 -19.99
C ARG A 184 9.50 7.83 -19.61
N ARG A 185 10.04 6.97 -20.47
CA ARG A 185 10.42 5.61 -20.15
C ARG A 185 11.52 5.74 -19.10
N VAL A 186 11.21 5.39 -17.85
CA VAL A 186 12.24 5.19 -16.84
C VAL A 186 12.91 3.87 -17.22
N GLU A 187 14.16 3.95 -17.64
CA GLU A 187 15.01 2.78 -17.87
C GLU A 187 15.11 2.02 -16.53
N PRO A 188 14.83 0.71 -16.51
CA PRO A 188 15.05 -0.10 -15.32
C PRO A 188 16.55 -0.09 -15.04
N ALA A 189 16.95 0.41 -13.87
CA ALA A 189 18.32 0.30 -13.40
C ALA A 189 18.71 -1.18 -13.39
N ASP A 190 19.81 -1.49 -14.07
CA ASP A 190 20.44 -2.80 -14.05
C ASP A 190 20.67 -3.21 -12.60
N ASN A 191 19.89 -4.17 -12.14
CA ASN A 191 20.07 -4.81 -10.85
C ASN A 191 21.33 -5.68 -10.97
N VAL A 192 22.48 -5.08 -10.64
CA VAL A 192 23.76 -5.75 -10.52
C VAL A 192 23.61 -6.83 -9.46
N TYR A 193 23.60 -8.07 -9.94
CA TYR A 193 23.64 -9.29 -9.18
C TYR A 193 24.95 -9.29 -8.35
N LEU A 194 24.86 -8.91 -7.07
CA LEU A 194 25.91 -9.23 -6.09
C LEU A 194 25.86 -10.75 -5.85
N SER A 195 26.58 -11.49 -6.68
CA SER A 195 27.12 -12.79 -6.27
C SER A 195 28.33 -12.51 -5.41
N ASP A 196 28.19 -12.68 -4.10
CA ASP A 196 29.35 -13.00 -3.28
C ASP A 196 29.28 -14.46 -2.88
N SER A 197 30.43 -15.10 -3.07
CA SER A 197 30.66 -16.52 -3.16
C SER A 197 31.71 -16.86 -2.11
N GLY A 198 31.50 -17.95 -1.39
CA GLY A 198 32.51 -18.60 -0.55
C GLY A 198 32.49 -18.19 0.93
N SER A 199 32.82 -19.05 1.90
CA SER A 199 33.29 -20.43 1.89
C SER A 199 33.30 -20.95 3.34
N GLU A 200 33.12 -22.27 3.50
CA GLU A 200 33.80 -23.19 4.46
C GLU A 200 33.83 -22.85 5.96
N SER A 201 33.27 -23.68 6.85
CA SER A 201 33.93 -24.80 7.57
C SER A 201 33.12 -24.95 8.90
N SER A 202 33.06 -26.02 9.68
CA SER A 202 33.92 -27.17 9.94
C SER A 202 33.03 -28.29 10.47
N ALA A 203 33.31 -29.53 10.08
CA ALA A 203 32.84 -30.70 10.79
C ALA A 203 33.80 -30.95 11.96
N ASP A 204 33.28 -31.04 13.18
CA ASP A 204 34.03 -31.57 14.31
C ASP A 204 33.27 -32.76 14.91
N LEU A 205 34.04 -33.84 15.03
CA LEU A 205 33.74 -35.14 15.59
C LEU A 205 33.82 -35.07 17.12
N ASP A 206 32.87 -35.70 17.82
CA ASP A 206 33.11 -36.71 18.86
C ASP A 206 31.76 -37.28 19.37
#